data_AF-A0A2A2Y552-F1
#
_entry.id   AF-A0A2A2Y552-F1
#
_cell.length_a   1.000
_cell.length_b   1.000
_cell.length_c   1.000
_cell.angle_alpha   90.00
_cell.angle_beta   90.00
_cell.angle_gamma   90.00
#
_symmetry.space_group_name_H-M   'P 1'
#
loop_
_entity.id
_entity.type
_entity.pdbx_description
1 polymer ?
#
loop_
_entity_poly.entity_id
_entity_poly.type
_entity_poly.pdbx_seq_one_letter_code
_entity_poly.pdbx_strand_id
1 'polypeptide(L)' 'MSLKSFHIVFVSFTFLMSLFFVLWSRLLAKDISTMTTAIGWCGIIGLILAPIYGVYFWRKSAKLIL' A
#
# COMPACT_ATOMS: atom_id res chain seq x y z
N MET A 1 3.57 -21.74 -4.22
CA MET A 1 2.66 -20.86 -3.44
C MET A 1 1.49 -20.50 -4.32
N SER A 2 0.25 -20.43 -3.82
CA SER A 2 -0.87 -20.01 -4.67
C SER A 2 -0.72 -18.53 -5.06
N LEU A 3 -1.09 -18.17 -6.29
CA LEU A 3 -1.03 -16.78 -6.77
C LEU A 3 -1.82 -15.83 -5.85
N LYS A 4 -2.92 -16.32 -5.25
CA LYS A 4 -3.73 -15.59 -4.28
C LYS A 4 -2.97 -15.29 -2.99
N SER A 5 -2.28 -16.28 -2.42
CA SER A 5 -1.51 -16.11 -1.18
C SER A 5 -0.35 -15.13 -1.36
N PHE A 6 0.38 -15.22 -2.48
CA PHE A 6 1.44 -14.26 -2.81
C PHE A 6 0.88 -12.83 -2.92
N HIS A 7 -0.25 -12.68 -3.60
CA HIS A 7 -0.87 -11.37 -3.80
C HIS A 7 -1.32 -10.73 -2.48
N ILE A 8 -1.92 -11.50 -1.57
CA ILE A 8 -2.34 -10.99 -0.25
C ILE A 8 -1.13 -10.50 0.54
N VAL A 9 -0.04 -11.26 0.56
CA VAL A 9 1.20 -10.86 1.25
C VAL A 9 1.76 -9.59 0.63
N PHE A 10 1.81 -9.50 -0.70
CA PHE A 10 2.27 -8.31 -1.41
C PHE A 10 1.43 -7.07 -1.05
N VAL A 11 0.10 -7.15 -1.14
CA VAL A 11 -0.79 -6.02 -0.80
C VAL A 11 -0.63 -5.61 0.66
N SER A 12 -0.54 -6.57 1.57
CA SER A 12 -0.37 -6.31 3.01
C SER A 12 0.96 -5.61 3.29
N PHE A 13 2.05 -6.07 2.67
CA PHE A 13 3.36 -5.47 2.80
C PHE A 13 3.39 -4.04 2.23
N THR A 14 2.84 -3.83 1.04
CA THR A 14 2.75 -2.49 0.43
C THR A 14 1.90 -1.54 1.28
N PHE A 15 0.79 -2.02 1.85
CA PHE A 15 -0.04 -1.22 2.76
C PHE A 15 0.72 -0.81 4.02
N LEU A 16 1.41 -1.75 4.68
CA LEU A 16 2.21 -1.48 5.87
C LEU A 16 3.37 -0.53 5.60
N MET A 17 4.07 -0.71 4.48
CA MET A 17 5.13 0.22 4.04
C MET A 17 4.57 1.62 3.76
N SER A 18 3.41 1.71 3.11
CA SER A 18 2.74 2.98 2.85
C SER A 18 2.34 3.67 4.16
N LEU A 19 1.76 2.92 5.10
CA LEU A 19 1.45 3.39 6.44
C LEU A 19 2.69 3.91 7.16
N PHE A 20 3.77 3.14 7.11
CA PHE A 20 5.05 3.54 7.70
C PHE A 20 5.55 4.86 7.11
N PHE A 21 5.53 5.02 5.78
CA PHE A 21 5.99 6.27 5.16
C PHE A 21 5.13 7.48 5.53
N VAL A 22 3.81 7.31 5.66
CA VAL A 22 2.93 8.38 6.15
C VAL A 22 3.28 8.77 7.58
N LEU A 23 3.37 7.78 8.48
CA LEU A 23 3.67 8.02 9.89
C LEU A 23 5.07 8.61 10.05
N TRP A 24 6.06 8.10 9.33
CA TRP A 24 7.42 8.60 9.38
C TRP A 24 7.51 10.05 8.88
N SER A 25 6.91 10.34 7.72
CA SER A 25 6.89 11.68 7.14
C SER A 25 6.20 12.71 8.04
N ARG A 26 5.15 12.32 8.77
CA ARG A 26 4.33 13.23 9.59
C ARG A 26 4.78 13.35 11.04
N LEU A 27 5.35 12.30 11.63
CA LEU A 27 5.63 12.21 13.07
C LEU A 27 7.11 12.14 13.41
N LEU A 28 7.96 11.60 12.53
CA LEU A 28 9.35 11.29 12.83
C LEU A 28 10.36 12.15 12.05
N ALA A 29 9.97 12.62 10.86
CA ALA A 29 10.84 13.46 10.06
C ALA A 29 11.01 14.84 10.73
N LYS A 30 12.25 15.17 11.08
CA LYS A 30 12.62 16.46 11.69
C LYS A 30 12.60 17.61 10.68
N ASP A 31 12.78 17.31 9.39
CA ASP A 31 12.93 18.30 8.34
C ASP A 31 11.71 18.30 7.41
N ILE A 32 11.07 19.47 7.27
CA ILE A 32 9.97 19.68 6.30
C ILE A 32 10.58 19.99 4.93
N SER A 33 11.24 18.99 4.35
CA SER A 33 11.77 19.08 2.99
C SER A 33 10.69 18.68 1.97
N THR A 34 10.88 19.13 0.72
CA THR A 34 10.05 18.67 -0.41
C THR A 34 10.04 17.15 -0.53
N MET A 35 11.17 16.51 -0.26
CA MET A 35 11.30 15.04 -0.31
C MET A 35 10.51 14.36 0.79
N THR A 36 10.60 14.85 2.04
CA THR A 36 9.81 14.34 3.17
C THR A 36 8.32 14.43 2.87
N THR A 37 7.89 15.56 2.32
CA THR A 37 6.48 15.82 1.98
C THR A 37 6.00 14.92 0.86
N ALA A 38 6.81 14.74 -0.20
CA ALA A 38 6.51 13.84 -1.30
C ALA A 38 6.37 12.38 -0.85
N ILE A 39 7.28 11.89 0.01
CA ILE A 39 7.21 10.54 0.59
C ILE A 39 5.90 10.35 1.37
N GLY A 40 5.50 11.35 2.16
CA GLY A 40 4.23 11.31 2.89
C GLY A 40 3.02 11.21 1.97
N TRP A 41 2.97 12.01 0.89
CA TRP A 41 1.88 11.94 -0.10
C TRP A 41 1.87 10.62 -0.86
N CYS A 42 3.03 10.11 -1.28
CA CYS A 42 3.14 8.78 -1.89
C CYS A 42 2.64 7.68 -0.95
N GLY A 43 2.93 7.78 0.35
CA GLY A 43 2.40 6.87 1.36
C GLY A 43 0.88 6.94 1.47
N ILE A 44 0.27 8.12 1.43
CA ILE A 44 -1.20 8.28 1.46
C ILE A 44 -1.83 7.65 0.21
N ILE A 45 -1.25 7.90 -0.96
CA ILE A 45 -1.70 7.29 -2.22
C ILE A 45 -1.58 5.77 -2.14
N GLY A 46 -0.47 5.25 -1.63
CA GLY A 46 -0.24 3.81 -1.43
C GLY A 46 -1.25 3.16 -0.47
N LEU A 47 -1.60 3.85 0.64
CA LEU A 47 -2.61 3.39 1.61
C LEU A 47 -4.00 3.23 1.00
N ILE A 48 -4.33 4.04 0.00
CA ILE A 48 -5.63 3.99 -0.70
C ILE A 48 -5.57 2.98 -1.86
N LEU A 49 -4.52 3.04 -2.68
CA LEU A 49 -4.41 2.19 -3.87
C LEU A 49 -4.17 0.73 -3.53
N ALA A 50 -3.38 0.40 -2.50
CA ALA A 50 -3.12 -0.99 -2.12
C ALA A 50 -4.40 -1.80 -1.79
N PRO A 51 -5.31 -1.33 -0.90
CA PRO A 51 -6.54 -2.06 -0.62
C PRO A 51 -7.50 -2.07 -1.82
N ILE A 52 -7.60 -0.98 -2.60
CA ILE A 52 -8.41 -0.95 -3.82
C ILE A 52 -7.92 -2.02 -4.80
N TYR A 53 -6.62 -2.08 -5.04
CA TYR A 53 -5.99 -3.07 -5.90
C TYR A 53 -6.21 -4.50 -5.39
N GLY A 54 -6.02 -4.73 -4.09
CA GLY A 54 -6.26 -6.04 -3.47
C GLY A 54 -7.71 -6.50 -3.61
N VAL A 55 -8.69 -5.63 -3.37
CA VAL A 55 -10.12 -5.92 -3.57
C VAL A 55 -10.43 -6.20 -5.04
N TYR A 56 -9.87 -5.40 -5.96
CA TYR A 56 -10.06 -5.60 -7.39
C TYR A 56 -9.51 -6.95 -7.86
N PHE A 57 -8.29 -7.30 -7.45
CA PHE A 57 -7.68 -8.58 -7.76
C PHE A 57 -8.47 -9.75 -7.17
N TRP A 58 -8.91 -9.63 -5.91
CA TRP A 58 -9.75 -10.65 -5.27
C TRP A 58 -11.02 -10.91 -6.07
N ARG A 59 -11.76 -9.84 -6.43
CA ARG A 59 -12.98 -9.92 -7.26
C ARG A 59 -12.72 -10.56 -8.61
N LYS A 60 -11.62 -10.18 -9.28
CA LYS A 60 -11.25 -10.74 -10.59
C LYS A 60 -10.86 -12.22 -10.48
N SER A 61 -10.11 -12.58 -9.45
CA SER A 61 -9.68 -13.97 -9.20
C SER A 61 -10.85 -14.89 -8.82
N ALA A 62 -11.89 -14.35 -8.19
CA ALA A 62 -13.11 -15.10 -7.86
C ALA A 62 -13.94 -15.41 -9.12
N LYS A 63 -14.03 -14.46 -10.06
CA LYS A 63 -14.75 -14.63 -11.34
C LYS A 63 -14.07 -15.57 -12.35
N LEU A 64 -12.77 -15.85 -12.20
CA LEU A 64 -12.01 -16.71 -13.13
C LEU A 64 -11.98 -18.19 -12.70
N ILE A 65 -12.39 -18.49 -11.48
CA ILE A 65 -12.34 -19.84 -10.89
C ILE A 65 -13.75 -20.45 -10.75
N LEU A 66 -14.80 -19.66 -11.03
CA LEU A 66 -16.21 -20.04 -10.97
C LEU A 66 -16.78 -19.97 -12.38
#